data_AF-A0A524LWN8-F1
#
_entry.id   AF-A0A524LWN8-F1
#
_cell.length_a   1.000
_cell.length_b   1.000
_cell.length_c   1.000
_cell.angle_alpha   90.00
_cell.angle_beta   90.00
_cell.angle_gamma   90.00
#
_symmetry.space_group_name_H-M   'P 1'
#
loop_
_entity.id
_entity.type
_entity.pdbx_description
1 polymer ?
#
loop_
_entity_poly.entity_id
_entity_poly.type
_entity_poly.pdbx_seq_one_letter_code
_entity_poly.pdbx_strand_id
1 'polypeptide(L)'
;MSRAVLLTVLLAGILVIGTSSPAWAAQMDARVNPNSEESFFKINYQKTVFIEYPDGGKLFDELHLKEWTESGTADSSNPGVKDLIVKLNDKISRDGSQAIISDLNVIYDIHLKGRTINTSIDYKVALEGTITNYIISKDQTKTLVDMGWRGLTATDEIMIDGVGINHPISVLIDKETIVYEILKGNQAEEILSKNLIDANYILEQPLTNWHFLFDPTGINVDAGTFGLDESIS
;
A
#
# COMPACT_ATOMS: atom_id res chain seq x y z
N MET A 1 -16.02 -18.23 56.29
CA MET A 1 -16.01 -17.14 55.29
C MET A 1 -15.02 -17.50 54.20
N SER A 2 -15.52 -18.01 53.07
CA SER A 2 -14.71 -18.39 51.92
C SER A 2 -14.38 -17.13 51.12
N ARG A 3 -13.10 -16.76 51.08
CA ARG A 3 -12.62 -15.74 50.15
C ARG A 3 -12.64 -16.38 48.77
N ALA A 4 -13.72 -16.12 48.02
CA ALA A 4 -13.74 -16.35 46.59
C ALA A 4 -12.62 -15.49 45.98
N VAL A 5 -11.50 -16.14 45.65
CA VAL A 5 -10.50 -15.58 44.74
C VAL A 5 -11.20 -15.49 43.40
N LEU A 6 -11.73 -14.32 43.08
CA LEU A 6 -12.10 -13.95 41.73
C LEU A 6 -10.81 -14.01 40.91
N LEU A 7 -10.58 -15.13 40.22
CA LEU A 7 -9.70 -15.17 39.07
C LEU A 7 -10.36 -14.29 38.01
N THR A 8 -10.03 -13.00 38.03
CA THR A 8 -10.25 -12.13 36.88
C THR A 8 -9.29 -12.63 35.82
N VAL A 9 -9.77 -13.50 34.94
CA VAL A 9 -9.14 -13.72 33.64
C VAL A 9 -9.20 -12.37 32.94
N LEU A 10 -8.10 -11.62 32.99
CA LEU A 10 -7.94 -10.36 32.28
C LEU A 10 -8.01 -10.70 30.78
N LEU A 11 -9.21 -10.64 30.22
CA LEU A 11 -9.45 -10.84 28.81
C LEU A 11 -8.91 -9.58 28.12
N ALA A 12 -7.64 -9.63 27.71
CA ALA A 12 -7.07 -8.63 26.81
C ALA A 12 -7.85 -8.74 25.49
N GLY A 13 -8.92 -7.94 25.36
CA GLY A 13 -9.67 -7.80 24.13
C GLY A 13 -8.79 -7.06 23.15
N ILE A 14 -8.18 -7.78 22.21
CA ILE A 14 -7.56 -7.16 21.03
C ILE A 14 -8.69 -6.59 20.20
N LEU A 15 -8.84 -5.27 20.26
CA LEU A 15 -9.61 -4.50 19.31
C LEU A 15 -8.62 -4.03 18.23
N VAL A 16 -8.50 -4.79 17.14
CA VAL A 16 -7.93 -4.23 15.90
C VAL A 16 -9.03 -3.35 15.30
N ILE A 17 -9.13 -2.13 15.80
CA ILE A 17 -10.10 -1.18 15.28
C ILE A 17 -9.55 -0.60 13.98
N GLY A 18 -10.10 -1.02 12.85
CA GLY A 18 -10.05 -0.24 11.62
C GLY A 18 -11.02 0.93 11.71
N THR A 19 -10.85 1.83 12.69
CA THR A 19 -11.83 2.91 13.00
C THR A 19 -11.90 4.02 11.97
N SER A 20 -11.06 3.99 10.95
CA SER A 20 -11.42 4.58 9.67
C SER A 20 -11.80 3.42 8.76
N SER A 21 -12.95 3.53 8.07
CA SER A 21 -13.22 2.81 6.81
C SER A 21 -11.87 2.53 6.17
N PRO A 22 -11.43 1.27 6.00
CA PRO A 22 -10.06 1.00 5.64
C PRO A 22 -9.72 1.86 4.43
N ALA A 23 -8.98 2.94 4.64
CA ALA A 23 -8.47 3.73 3.56
C ALA A 23 -7.29 2.89 3.11
N TRP A 24 -7.59 1.85 2.33
CA TRP A 24 -6.62 1.18 1.48
C TRP A 24 -6.22 2.26 0.50
N ALA A 25 -5.29 3.10 0.95
CA ALA A 25 -4.96 4.33 0.28
C ALA A 25 -3.89 3.97 -0.73
N ALA A 26 -4.31 3.25 -1.78
CA ALA A 26 -3.61 3.30 -3.04
C ALA A 26 -3.82 4.70 -3.60
N GLN A 27 -2.74 5.44 -3.77
CA GLN A 27 -2.72 6.73 -4.42
C GLN A 27 -1.80 6.65 -5.62
N MET A 28 -2.36 6.84 -6.81
CA MET A 28 -1.61 6.79 -8.07
C MET A 28 -1.47 8.19 -8.67
N ASP A 29 -0.27 8.48 -9.14
CA ASP A 29 0.08 9.57 -10.04
C ASP A 29 0.65 8.93 -11.31
N ALA A 30 0.12 9.30 -12.47
CA ALA A 30 0.60 8.80 -13.74
C ALA A 30 0.42 9.86 -14.82
N ARG A 31 1.37 9.91 -15.74
CA ARG A 31 1.33 10.81 -16.88
C ARG A 31 1.38 9.98 -18.15
N VAL A 32 0.24 9.87 -18.82
CA VAL A 32 0.11 9.08 -20.04
C VAL A 32 0.23 9.98 -21.26
N ASN A 33 1.29 9.80 -22.04
CA ASN A 33 1.49 10.57 -23.27
C ASN A 33 1.09 9.74 -24.49
N PRO A 34 -0.07 9.97 -25.14
CA PRO A 34 -0.51 9.19 -26.30
C PRO A 34 0.35 9.36 -27.57
N ASN A 35 1.41 10.17 -27.50
CA ASN A 35 2.43 10.33 -28.53
C ASN A 35 3.77 9.68 -28.15
N SER A 36 3.86 9.03 -26.99
CA SER A 36 5.00 8.24 -26.53
C SER A 36 4.64 6.76 -26.50
N GLU A 37 5.63 5.88 -26.66
CA GLU A 37 5.45 4.43 -26.48
C GLU A 37 5.53 4.02 -25.00
N GLU A 38 6.02 4.92 -24.15
CA GLU A 38 6.26 4.72 -22.73
C GLU A 38 5.66 5.86 -21.89
N SER A 39 5.35 5.58 -20.62
CA SER A 39 4.83 6.56 -19.67
C SER A 39 5.20 6.20 -18.24
N PHE A 40 5.57 7.20 -17.45
CA PHE A 40 5.94 7.01 -16.06
C PHE A 40 4.70 6.96 -15.14
N PHE A 41 4.78 6.14 -14.11
CA PHE A 41 3.80 6.08 -13.04
C PHE A 41 4.48 6.02 -11.66
N LYS A 42 3.75 6.51 -10.66
CA LYS A 42 4.04 6.34 -9.25
C LYS A 42 2.76 5.92 -8.54
N ILE A 43 2.81 4.87 -7.74
CA ILE A 43 1.71 4.49 -6.85
C ILE A 43 2.21 4.27 -5.44
N ASN A 44 1.53 4.88 -4.48
CA ASN A 44 1.81 4.71 -3.05
C ASN A 44 0.70 3.86 -2.43
N TYR A 45 1.08 2.86 -1.66
CA TYR A 45 0.21 2.03 -0.84
C TYR A 45 0.52 2.29 0.61
N GLN A 46 -0.51 2.54 1.42
CA GLN A 46 -0.35 2.84 2.83
C GLN A 46 -1.38 2.07 3.66
N LYS A 47 -0.92 1.61 4.83
CA LYS A 47 -1.78 0.98 5.84
C LYS A 47 -1.22 1.31 7.21
N THR A 48 -2.07 1.78 8.11
CA THR A 48 -1.74 1.92 9.53
C THR A 48 -2.54 0.91 10.32
N VAL A 49 -1.85 0.19 11.20
CA VAL A 49 -2.43 -0.80 12.12
C VAL A 49 -2.26 -0.30 13.54
N PHE A 50 -3.32 -0.40 14.35
CA PHE A 50 -3.26 -0.17 15.78
C PHE A 50 -3.45 -1.49 16.52
N ILE A 51 -2.52 -1.80 17.43
CA ILE A 51 -2.61 -2.90 18.40
C ILE A 51 -2.90 -2.26 19.75
N GLU A 52 -4.14 -2.40 20.24
CA GLU A 52 -4.59 -1.78 21.49
C GLU A 52 -4.39 -2.71 22.70
N TYR A 53 -3.99 -2.12 23.83
CA TYR A 53 -3.82 -2.78 25.12
C TYR A 53 -4.20 -1.83 26.27
N PRO A 54 -5.45 -1.34 26.32
CA PRO A 54 -5.87 -0.31 27.28
C PRO A 54 -5.71 -0.73 28.74
N ASP A 55 -5.78 -2.04 29.03
CA ASP A 55 -5.66 -2.62 30.37
C ASP A 55 -4.29 -3.29 30.62
N GLY A 56 -3.28 -2.99 29.77
CA GLY A 56 -1.95 -3.60 29.85
C GLY A 56 -1.90 -5.03 29.30
N GLY A 57 -1.16 -5.91 29.97
CA GLY A 57 -1.00 -7.32 29.59
C GLY A 57 0.18 -7.60 28.67
N LYS A 58 0.25 -8.82 28.12
CA LYS A 58 1.43 -9.30 27.38
C LYS A 58 1.80 -8.42 26.18
N LEU A 59 0.81 -7.90 25.46
CA LEU A 59 1.06 -7.00 24.32
C LEU A 59 1.61 -5.66 24.78
N PHE A 60 1.14 -5.12 25.91
CA PHE A 60 1.73 -3.94 26.53
C PHE A 60 3.19 -4.22 26.90
N ASP A 61 3.44 -5.26 27.70
CA ASP A 61 4.78 -5.61 28.19
C ASP A 61 5.78 -5.76 27.03
N GLU A 62 5.33 -6.35 25.92
CA GLU A 62 6.14 -6.55 24.73
C GLU A 62 6.36 -5.25 23.93
N LEU A 63 5.32 -4.44 23.71
CA LEU A 63 5.35 -3.40 22.69
C LEU A 63 5.47 -1.96 23.21
N HIS A 64 5.05 -1.66 24.44
CA HIS A 64 4.79 -0.27 24.88
C HIS A 64 5.99 0.68 24.87
N LEU A 65 7.22 0.15 24.92
CA LEU A 65 8.48 0.91 24.85
C LEU A 65 9.24 0.67 23.54
N LYS A 66 8.72 -0.16 22.63
CA LYS A 66 9.40 -0.48 21.38
C LYS A 66 9.18 0.61 20.34
N GLU A 67 10.24 0.93 19.63
CA GLU A 67 10.20 1.78 18.45
C GLU A 67 11.27 1.30 17.49
N TRP A 68 10.90 1.07 16.23
CA TRP A 68 11.84 0.70 15.17
C TRP A 68 11.31 1.11 13.80
N THR A 69 12.23 1.17 12.84
CA THR A 69 11.93 1.39 11.43
C THR A 69 12.70 0.38 10.60
N GLU A 70 12.03 -0.21 9.62
CA GLU A 70 12.61 -1.06 8.58
C GLU A 70 12.27 -0.42 7.23
N SER A 71 13.28 -0.01 6.47
CA SER A 71 13.08 0.69 5.19
C SER A 71 14.15 0.30 4.18
N GLY A 72 13.81 0.45 2.90
CA GLY A 72 14.70 0.06 1.82
C GLY A 72 14.23 0.55 0.46
N THR A 73 15.11 0.38 -0.52
CA THR A 73 14.84 0.65 -1.93
C THR A 73 15.49 -0.41 -2.80
N ALA A 74 14.81 -0.81 -3.87
CA ALA A 74 15.32 -1.79 -4.82
C ALA A 74 14.81 -1.47 -6.23
N ASP A 75 15.68 -1.64 -7.22
CA ASP A 75 15.35 -1.46 -8.63
C ASP A 75 15.15 -2.81 -9.35
N SER A 76 14.91 -2.75 -10.65
CA SER A 76 14.68 -3.93 -11.49
C SER A 76 15.87 -4.89 -11.62
N SER A 77 17.05 -4.56 -11.06
CA SER A 77 18.15 -5.52 -10.95
C SER A 77 17.92 -6.53 -9.82
N ASN A 78 17.14 -6.15 -8.80
CA ASN A 78 16.80 -6.99 -7.65
C ASN A 78 15.87 -8.15 -8.03
N PRO A 79 16.16 -9.41 -7.64
CA PRO A 79 15.30 -10.56 -7.95
C PRO A 79 13.85 -10.43 -7.46
N GLY A 80 13.63 -9.83 -6.28
CA GLY A 80 12.30 -9.62 -5.72
C GLY A 80 11.49 -8.59 -6.51
N VAL A 81 12.15 -7.55 -7.02
CA VAL A 81 11.51 -6.56 -7.90
C VAL A 81 11.17 -7.18 -9.26
N LYS A 82 12.03 -8.05 -9.81
CA LYS A 82 11.72 -8.80 -11.04
C LYS A 82 10.50 -9.70 -10.87
N ASP A 83 10.41 -10.42 -9.75
CA ASP A 83 9.23 -11.24 -9.41
C ASP A 83 7.96 -10.39 -9.29
N LEU A 84 8.06 -9.22 -8.63
CA LEU A 84 6.96 -8.27 -8.55
C LEU A 84 6.51 -7.78 -9.93
N ILE A 85 7.42 -7.41 -10.83
CA ILE A 85 7.09 -7.00 -12.20
C ILE A 85 6.31 -8.11 -12.93
N VAL A 86 6.74 -9.37 -12.81
CA VAL A 86 6.03 -10.51 -13.41
C VAL A 86 4.62 -10.62 -12.85
N LYS A 87 4.46 -10.62 -11.53
CA LYS A 87 3.15 -10.73 -10.86
C LYS A 87 2.20 -9.57 -11.22
N LEU A 88 2.72 -8.34 -11.31
CA LEU A 88 1.94 -7.18 -11.72
C LEU A 88 1.51 -7.30 -13.18
N ASN A 89 2.42 -7.66 -14.10
CA ASN A 89 2.09 -7.86 -15.51
C ASN A 89 1.07 -8.99 -15.72
N ASP A 90 1.18 -10.09 -14.96
CA ASP A 90 0.20 -11.17 -14.96
C ASP A 90 -1.18 -10.70 -14.46
N LYS A 91 -1.23 -9.79 -13.48
CA LYS A 91 -2.48 -9.17 -13.03
C LYS A 91 -3.07 -8.23 -14.09
N ILE A 92 -2.26 -7.33 -14.65
CA ILE A 92 -2.65 -6.40 -15.72
C ILE A 92 -3.27 -7.17 -16.90
N SER A 93 -2.62 -8.26 -17.33
CA SER A 93 -3.12 -9.10 -18.41
C SER A 93 -4.46 -9.79 -18.07
N ARG A 94 -4.61 -10.30 -16.83
CA ARG A 94 -5.88 -10.90 -16.37
C ARG A 94 -7.02 -9.89 -16.27
N ASP A 95 -6.70 -8.62 -16.00
CA ASP A 95 -7.67 -7.52 -16.01
C ASP A 95 -8.04 -7.06 -17.44
N GLY A 96 -7.46 -7.69 -18.47
CA GLY A 96 -7.76 -7.43 -19.89
C GLY A 96 -6.95 -6.29 -20.49
N SER A 97 -5.93 -5.81 -19.79
CA SER A 97 -5.02 -4.77 -20.30
C SER A 97 -3.85 -5.40 -21.06
N GLN A 98 -3.42 -4.72 -22.13
CA GLN A 98 -2.24 -5.08 -22.92
C GLN A 98 -0.99 -4.31 -22.49
N ALA A 99 -1.12 -3.36 -21.56
CA ALA A 99 0.02 -2.60 -21.07
C ALA A 99 1.02 -3.50 -20.32
N ILE A 100 2.27 -3.08 -20.30
CA ILE A 100 3.36 -3.83 -19.70
C ILE A 100 4.22 -2.89 -18.86
N ILE A 101 4.50 -3.27 -17.62
CA ILE A 101 5.53 -2.66 -16.80
C ILE A 101 6.89 -3.16 -17.29
N SER A 102 7.72 -2.25 -17.81
CA SER A 102 9.05 -2.57 -18.34
C SER A 102 10.16 -2.42 -17.30
N ASP A 103 9.96 -1.56 -16.31
CA ASP A 103 10.85 -1.33 -15.18
C ASP A 103 10.07 -0.94 -13.92
N LEU A 104 10.73 -1.07 -12.78
CA LEU A 104 10.16 -0.78 -11.47
C LEU A 104 11.27 -0.47 -10.47
N ASN A 105 11.04 0.56 -9.68
CA ASN A 105 11.69 0.87 -8.42
C ASN A 105 10.67 0.69 -7.30
N VAL A 106 11.10 0.04 -6.23
CA VAL A 106 10.29 -0.24 -5.05
C VAL A 106 10.94 0.48 -3.88
N ILE A 107 10.16 1.30 -3.18
CA ILE A 107 10.59 1.98 -1.95
C ILE A 107 9.64 1.53 -0.86
N TYR A 108 10.14 1.07 0.28
CA TYR A 108 9.31 0.69 1.41
C TYR A 108 9.80 1.33 2.71
N ASP A 109 8.85 1.60 3.60
CA ASP A 109 9.08 2.14 4.93
C ASP A 109 8.04 1.56 5.88
N ILE A 110 8.50 0.89 6.93
CA ILE A 110 7.68 0.25 7.94
C ILE A 110 8.13 0.78 9.30
N HIS A 111 7.24 1.42 10.03
CA HIS A 111 7.54 2.05 11.31
C HIS A 111 6.61 1.54 12.40
N LEU A 112 7.17 0.96 13.46
CA LEU A 112 6.44 0.57 14.66
C LEU A 112 6.74 1.56 15.78
N LYS A 113 5.69 1.98 16.49
CA LYS A 113 5.80 2.84 17.67
C LYS A 113 4.84 2.43 18.78
N GLY A 114 5.40 1.92 19.87
CA GLY A 114 4.72 1.66 21.13
C GLY A 114 4.34 2.93 21.88
N ARG A 115 3.22 2.85 22.60
CA ARG A 115 2.71 3.91 23.50
C ARG A 115 2.09 3.26 24.72
N THR A 116 1.60 4.06 25.66
CA THR A 116 1.04 3.53 26.91
C THR A 116 -0.19 2.64 26.71
N ILE A 117 -1.03 2.90 25.70
CA ILE A 117 -2.31 2.21 25.52
C ILE A 117 -2.45 1.50 24.17
N ASN A 118 -1.52 1.72 23.24
CA ASN A 118 -1.51 1.10 21.93
C ASN A 118 -0.13 1.15 21.29
N THR A 119 0.05 0.32 20.26
CA THR A 119 1.15 0.41 19.31
C THR A 119 0.60 0.72 17.94
N SER A 120 1.21 1.67 17.22
CA SER A 120 0.94 1.90 15.80
C SER A 120 2.00 1.22 14.95
N ILE A 121 1.59 0.65 13.83
CA ILE A 121 2.50 0.17 12.79
C ILE A 121 2.06 0.80 11.47
N ASP A 122 2.93 1.64 10.92
CA ASP A 122 2.73 2.32 9.66
C ASP A 122 3.49 1.56 8.56
N TYR A 123 2.78 1.10 7.54
CA TYR A 123 3.33 0.43 6.38
C TYR A 123 3.18 1.31 5.15
N LYS A 124 4.27 1.53 4.42
CA LYS A 124 4.30 2.28 3.18
C LYS A 124 5.10 1.53 2.13
N VAL A 125 4.52 1.39 0.94
CA VAL A 125 5.21 0.90 -0.25
C VAL A 125 4.92 1.85 -1.39
N ALA A 126 5.95 2.33 -2.08
CA ALA A 126 5.83 3.10 -3.30
C ALA A 126 6.43 2.31 -4.46
N LEU A 127 5.69 2.23 -5.56
CA LEU A 127 6.14 1.67 -6.82
C LEU A 127 6.28 2.81 -7.82
N GLU A 128 7.46 2.95 -8.40
CA GLU A 128 7.77 3.93 -9.43
C GLU A 128 8.31 3.20 -10.66
N GLY A 129 7.70 3.37 -11.82
CA GLY A 129 8.11 2.63 -13.00
C GLY A 129 7.56 3.19 -14.29
N THR A 130 7.74 2.41 -15.36
CA THR A 130 7.37 2.76 -16.73
C THR A 130 6.39 1.73 -17.26
N ILE A 131 5.25 2.22 -17.74
CA ILE A 131 4.31 1.44 -18.54
C ILE A 131 4.63 1.60 -20.03
N THR A 132 4.43 0.53 -20.77
CA THR A 132 4.55 0.46 -22.23
C THR A 132 3.32 -0.24 -22.80
N ASN A 133 3.15 -0.21 -24.12
CA ASN A 133 2.09 -0.92 -24.85
C ASN A 133 0.65 -0.55 -24.43
N TYR A 134 0.45 0.65 -23.86
CA TYR A 134 -0.87 1.14 -23.45
C TYR A 134 -1.64 1.82 -24.59
N ILE A 135 -1.07 1.95 -25.80
CA ILE A 135 -1.79 2.46 -26.98
C ILE A 135 -2.44 1.27 -27.70
N ILE A 136 -3.77 1.22 -27.70
CA ILE A 136 -4.54 0.15 -28.37
C ILE A 136 -4.61 0.41 -29.87
N SER A 137 -4.92 1.65 -30.24
CA SER A 137 -4.95 2.08 -31.63
C SER A 137 -4.74 3.57 -31.75
N LYS A 138 -4.24 4.00 -32.91
CA LYS A 138 -3.99 5.40 -33.24
C LYS A 138 -4.37 5.66 -34.68
N ASP A 139 -5.23 6.64 -34.91
CA ASP A 139 -5.53 7.21 -36.22
C ASP A 139 -5.04 8.66 -36.32
N GLN A 140 -5.33 9.35 -37.43
CA GLN A 140 -4.87 10.72 -37.66
C GLN A 140 -5.48 11.77 -36.69
N THR A 141 -6.54 11.41 -35.98
CA THR A 141 -7.37 12.32 -35.17
C THR A 141 -7.59 11.85 -33.73
N LYS A 142 -7.43 10.55 -33.46
CA LYS A 142 -7.75 9.92 -32.18
C LYS A 142 -6.72 8.85 -31.81
N THR A 143 -6.41 8.79 -30.52
CA THR A 143 -5.66 7.68 -29.91
C THR A 143 -6.57 7.00 -28.91
N LEU A 144 -6.71 5.68 -29.02
CA LEU A 144 -7.35 4.84 -28.02
C LEU A 144 -6.29 4.31 -27.05
N VAL A 145 -6.47 4.63 -25.78
CA VAL A 145 -5.53 4.32 -24.70
C VAL A 145 -6.13 3.28 -23.77
N ASP A 146 -5.33 2.26 -23.45
CA ASP A 146 -5.58 1.27 -22.43
C ASP A 146 -5.37 1.87 -21.04
N MET A 147 -6.43 1.83 -20.24
CA MET A 147 -6.44 2.30 -18.85
C MET A 147 -6.67 1.15 -17.86
N GLY A 148 -6.61 -0.11 -18.30
CA GLY A 148 -6.82 -1.28 -17.45
C GLY A 148 -5.65 -1.58 -16.51
N TRP A 149 -4.46 -1.07 -16.81
CA TRP A 149 -3.25 -1.26 -16.00
C TRP A 149 -3.29 -0.56 -14.63
N ARG A 150 -4.24 0.34 -14.39
CA ARG A 150 -4.32 1.13 -13.14
C ARG A 150 -4.56 0.28 -11.89
N GLY A 151 -5.04 -0.95 -12.05
CA GLY A 151 -5.31 -1.91 -10.97
C GLY A 151 -4.08 -2.64 -10.43
N LEU A 152 -2.91 -1.98 -10.38
CA LEU A 152 -1.64 -2.57 -9.93
C LEU A 152 -1.78 -3.23 -8.56
N THR A 153 -1.81 -4.56 -8.54
CA THR A 153 -2.13 -5.35 -7.34
C THR A 153 -1.25 -6.60 -7.32
N ALA A 154 -0.62 -6.86 -6.18
CA ALA A 154 0.08 -8.11 -5.92
C ALA A 154 -0.67 -8.89 -4.84
N THR A 155 -0.94 -10.17 -5.08
CA THR A 155 -1.65 -11.03 -4.10
C THR A 155 -0.71 -11.80 -3.20
N ASP A 156 0.42 -12.25 -3.76
CA ASP A 156 1.41 -13.05 -3.04
C ASP A 156 2.37 -12.17 -2.27
N GLU A 157 3.05 -12.74 -1.28
CA GLU A 157 4.13 -12.03 -0.60
C GLU A 157 5.25 -11.68 -1.60
N ILE A 158 5.88 -10.52 -1.37
CA ILE A 158 6.97 -9.99 -2.16
C ILE A 158 8.15 -9.75 -1.21
N MET A 159 9.25 -10.43 -1.48
CA MET A 159 10.46 -10.34 -0.68
C MET A 159 11.45 -9.41 -1.35
N ILE A 160 11.78 -8.29 -0.71
CA ILE A 160 12.86 -7.39 -1.11
C ILE A 160 13.97 -7.51 -0.09
N ASP A 161 15.11 -8.09 -0.50
CA ASP A 161 16.30 -8.27 0.35
C ASP A 161 16.02 -8.94 1.71
N GLY A 162 15.05 -9.86 1.73
CA GLY A 162 14.66 -10.61 2.94
C GLY A 162 13.50 -9.97 3.72
N VAL A 163 13.01 -8.79 3.32
CA VAL A 163 11.85 -8.12 3.93
C VAL A 163 10.59 -8.40 3.10
N GLY A 164 9.55 -8.94 3.75
CA GLY A 164 8.22 -9.08 3.16
C GLY A 164 7.48 -7.75 3.17
N ILE A 165 7.11 -7.25 1.99
CA ILE A 165 6.55 -5.89 1.84
C ILE A 165 5.05 -5.88 1.49
N ASN A 166 4.45 -7.02 1.16
CA ASN A 166 3.07 -7.07 0.69
C ASN A 166 2.10 -7.57 1.77
N HIS A 167 2.47 -8.52 2.63
CA HIS A 167 1.60 -8.91 3.75
C HIS A 167 2.11 -8.29 5.06
N PRO A 168 1.38 -7.32 5.67
CA PRO A 168 1.77 -6.67 6.93
C PRO A 168 2.16 -7.63 8.07
N ILE A 169 1.57 -8.82 8.10
CA ILE A 169 1.87 -9.87 9.10
C ILE A 169 3.31 -10.36 9.01
N SER A 170 3.94 -10.35 7.83
CA SER A 170 5.28 -10.91 7.60
C SER A 170 6.36 -10.22 8.43
N VAL A 171 6.22 -8.90 8.61
CA VAL A 171 7.14 -8.12 9.45
C VAL A 171 7.00 -8.49 10.92
N LEU A 172 5.78 -8.82 11.38
CA LEU A 172 5.57 -9.28 12.75
C LEU A 172 6.13 -10.69 12.98
N ILE A 173 6.07 -11.56 11.98
CA ILE A 173 6.69 -12.89 12.04
C ILE A 173 8.20 -12.76 12.26
N ASP A 174 8.86 -11.86 11.51
CA ASP A 174 10.30 -11.65 11.56
C ASP A 174 10.78 -10.88 12.80
N LYS A 175 10.14 -9.73 13.09
CA LYS A 175 10.63 -8.78 14.11
C LYS A 175 9.94 -8.91 15.47
N GLU A 176 8.72 -9.43 15.51
CA GLU A 176 7.84 -9.38 16.67
C GLU A 176 7.16 -10.74 16.94
N THR A 177 7.96 -11.83 16.98
CA THR A 177 7.44 -13.20 17.04
C THR A 177 6.46 -13.45 18.20
N ILE A 178 6.66 -12.81 19.36
CA ILE A 178 5.74 -12.91 20.50
C ILE A 178 4.37 -12.29 20.16
N VAL A 179 4.38 -11.15 19.47
CA VAL A 179 3.16 -10.50 18.99
C VAL A 179 2.48 -11.38 17.95
N TYR A 180 3.23 -11.90 16.97
CA TYR A 180 2.67 -12.82 15.97
C TYR A 180 1.97 -14.03 16.62
N GLU A 181 2.61 -14.71 17.57
CA GLU A 181 2.01 -15.87 18.26
C GLU A 181 0.74 -15.52 19.05
N ILE A 182 0.59 -14.27 19.51
CA ILE A 182 -0.66 -13.79 20.13
C ILE A 182 -1.76 -13.55 19.08
N LEU A 183 -1.39 -13.04 17.89
CA LEU A 183 -2.33 -12.73 16.81
C LEU A 183 -2.77 -13.97 16.01
N LYS A 184 -1.92 -14.99 15.98
CA LYS A 184 -2.13 -16.24 15.25
C LYS A 184 -3.44 -16.92 15.61
N GLY A 185 -4.18 -17.35 14.60
CA GLY A 185 -5.46 -18.03 14.70
C GLY A 185 -6.66 -17.13 15.03
N ASN A 186 -6.48 -15.81 15.12
CA ASN A 186 -7.57 -14.87 15.37
C ASN A 186 -7.78 -13.90 14.18
N GLN A 187 -8.82 -13.07 14.25
CA GLN A 187 -9.20 -12.14 13.17
C GLN A 187 -8.09 -11.16 12.77
N ALA A 188 -7.19 -10.80 13.69
CA ALA A 188 -6.07 -9.91 13.40
C ALA A 188 -5.09 -10.54 12.39
N GLU A 189 -4.82 -11.85 12.49
CA GLU A 189 -4.00 -12.56 11.51
C GLU A 189 -4.61 -12.44 10.11
N GLU A 190 -5.93 -12.62 9.97
CA GLU A 190 -6.61 -12.47 8.68
C GLU A 190 -6.46 -11.05 8.11
N ILE A 191 -6.67 -10.02 8.94
CA ILE A 191 -6.58 -8.61 8.51
C ILE A 191 -5.14 -8.23 8.09
N LEU A 192 -4.14 -8.76 8.81
CA LEU A 192 -2.73 -8.48 8.55
C LEU A 192 -2.14 -9.35 7.44
N SER A 193 -2.80 -10.45 7.08
CA SER A 193 -2.44 -11.29 5.92
C SER A 193 -2.96 -10.73 4.60
N LYS A 194 -3.86 -9.73 4.63
CA LYS A 194 -4.33 -9.04 3.42
C LYS A 194 -3.22 -8.20 2.79
N ASN A 195 -3.10 -8.30 1.48
CA ASN A 195 -2.15 -7.55 0.66
C ASN A 195 -2.24 -6.03 0.90
N LEU A 196 -1.08 -5.41 1.04
CA LEU A 196 -0.88 -3.97 1.09
C LEU A 196 -0.89 -3.37 -0.33
N ILE A 197 -0.27 -4.06 -1.28
CA ILE A 197 -0.21 -3.68 -2.69
C ILE A 197 -1.53 -4.10 -3.35
N ASP A 198 -2.55 -3.25 -3.21
CA ASP A 198 -3.87 -3.40 -3.81
C ASP A 198 -4.38 -2.08 -4.38
N ALA A 199 -4.56 -2.02 -5.70
CA ALA A 199 -5.13 -0.88 -6.39
C ALA A 199 -6.43 -1.22 -7.12
N ASN A 200 -7.13 -2.31 -6.78
CA ASN A 200 -8.36 -2.68 -7.49
C ASN A 200 -9.44 -1.58 -7.40
N TYR A 201 -9.55 -0.91 -6.25
CA TYR A 201 -10.48 0.21 -6.10
C TYR A 201 -10.22 1.35 -7.09
N ILE A 202 -8.95 1.61 -7.43
CA ILE A 202 -8.55 2.59 -8.46
C ILE A 202 -9.09 2.17 -9.83
N LEU A 203 -8.93 0.89 -10.18
CA LEU A 203 -9.40 0.35 -11.46
C LEU A 203 -10.93 0.47 -11.59
N GLU A 204 -11.65 0.21 -10.50
CA GLU A 204 -13.12 0.28 -10.39
C GLU A 204 -13.68 1.71 -10.46
N GLN A 205 -12.87 2.73 -10.20
CA GLN A 205 -13.33 4.12 -10.31
C GLN A 205 -13.71 4.46 -11.76
N PRO A 206 -14.79 5.23 -11.97
CA PRO A 206 -15.11 5.79 -13.28
C PRO A 206 -13.92 6.55 -13.87
N LEU A 207 -13.66 6.38 -15.16
CA LEU A 207 -12.60 7.12 -15.87
C LEU A 207 -12.84 8.64 -15.84
N THR A 208 -14.07 9.09 -15.62
CA THR A 208 -14.39 10.50 -15.39
C THR A 208 -13.81 11.06 -14.09
N ASN A 209 -13.34 10.23 -13.16
CA ASN A 209 -12.62 10.70 -11.98
C ASN A 209 -11.13 10.91 -12.27
N TRP A 210 -10.68 10.54 -13.48
CA TRP A 210 -9.29 10.56 -13.94
C TRP A 210 -9.02 11.64 -14.99
N HIS A 211 -9.82 12.73 -15.00
CA HIS A 211 -9.76 13.81 -16.00
C HIS A 211 -8.42 14.57 -16.10
N PHE A 212 -7.49 14.41 -15.16
CA PHE A 212 -6.18 15.07 -15.17
C PHE A 212 -5.11 14.35 -16.01
N LEU A 213 -5.40 13.16 -16.56
CA LEU A 213 -4.42 12.33 -17.28
C LEU A 213 -4.12 12.75 -18.72
N PHE A 214 -4.94 13.63 -19.30
CA PHE A 214 -4.84 14.02 -20.70
C PHE A 214 -4.59 15.51 -20.79
N ASP A 215 -3.44 15.98 -20.28
CA ASP A 215 -2.95 17.29 -20.66
C ASP A 215 -2.05 17.16 -21.91
N PRO A 216 -2.55 17.49 -23.11
CA PRO A 216 -1.73 17.47 -24.33
C PRO A 216 -0.65 18.56 -24.35
N THR A 217 -0.61 19.48 -23.37
CA THR A 217 0.33 20.60 -23.30
C THR A 217 1.50 20.38 -22.33
N GLY A 218 1.39 19.44 -21.39
CA GLY A 218 2.41 19.21 -20.36
C GLY A 218 2.59 20.38 -19.39
N ILE A 219 1.61 21.28 -19.29
CA ILE A 219 1.62 22.42 -18.37
C ILE A 219 1.07 21.93 -17.03
N ASN A 220 1.96 21.85 -16.04
CA ASN A 220 1.58 21.62 -14.64
C ASN A 220 0.52 22.66 -14.25
N VAL A 221 -0.76 22.28 -14.17
CA VAL A 221 -1.71 23.03 -13.37
C VAL A 221 -1.42 22.61 -11.95
N ASP A 222 -0.51 23.37 -11.32
CA ASP A 222 -0.42 23.48 -9.86
C ASP A 222 -1.83 23.49 -9.30
N ALA A 223 -2.08 22.68 -8.28
CA ALA A 223 -3.29 22.74 -7.46
C ALA A 223 -3.30 24.04 -6.62
N GLY A 224 -3.21 25.20 -7.29
CA GLY A 224 -3.06 26.53 -6.73
C GLY A 224 -3.86 27.60 -7.49
N THR A 225 -4.90 27.25 -8.24
CA THR A 225 -5.72 28.24 -8.99
C THR A 225 -7.21 28.22 -8.62
N PHE A 226 -7.57 27.63 -7.48
CA PHE A 226 -8.88 27.85 -6.88
C PHE A 226 -8.74 28.26 -5.40
N GLY A 227 -8.29 29.49 -5.18
CA GLY A 227 -8.50 30.17 -3.90
C GLY A 227 -7.60 31.38 -3.59
N LEU A 228 -8.09 32.58 -3.95
CA LEU A 228 -7.95 33.87 -3.23
C LEU A 228 -6.78 34.83 -3.58
N ASP A 229 -7.14 35.82 -4.42
CA ASP A 229 -6.79 37.25 -4.54
C ASP A 229 -5.32 37.72 -4.73
N GLU A 230 -5.05 38.39 -5.86
CA GLU A 230 -3.80 39.07 -6.24
C GLU A 230 -3.59 40.41 -5.50
N SER A 231 -4.33 40.69 -4.42
CA SER A 231 -4.23 41.96 -3.67
C SER A 231 -3.21 41.94 -2.52
N ILE A 232 -2.41 40.89 -2.38
CA ILE A 232 -1.46 40.74 -1.25
C ILE A 232 0.00 40.45 -1.60
N SER A 233 0.41 40.54 -2.88
CA SER A 233 1.84 40.55 -3.25
C SER A 233 2.09 41.05 -4.67
#